data_AF-A0A9X2KU52-F1
#
_entry.id   AF-A0A9X2KU52-F1
#
_cell.length_a   1.000
_cell.length_b   1.000
_cell.length_c   1.000
_cell.angle_alpha   90.00
_cell.angle_beta   90.00
_cell.angle_gamma   90.00
#
_symmetry.space_group_name_H-M   'P 1'
#
loop_
_entity.id
_entity.type
_entity.pdbx_description
1 polymer ?
#
loop_
_entity_poly.entity_id
_entity_poly.type
_entity_poly.pdbx_seq_one_letter_code
_entity_poly.pdbx_strand_id
1 'polypeptide(L)'
;MASLQDQLKNAGLIDAKKAKKIQKEKHKQQKVATKSGQTLVSESRQSAEAARAAKAERDRELNRERQAQAEKKAIAAQIKQLIETNRQPKHEGRESELEYNFTDGKKIKKLLLGEQAHGRITRGQLNIVKLGDTYELVPKMIADKIAERDPAYVLVANTVSSDAQDEDDPYKDYVIPDDLMW
;
A
#
# COMPACT_ATOMS: atom_id res chain seq x y z
N MET A 1 -23.26 -0.03 -49.78
CA MET A 1 -23.87 -0.60 -48.56
C MET A 1 -25.27 -0.01 -48.42
N ALA A 2 -26.33 -0.82 -48.42
CA ALA A 2 -27.69 -0.31 -48.28
C ALA A 2 -27.90 0.25 -46.87
N SER A 3 -28.49 1.44 -46.74
CA SER A 3 -28.72 2.03 -45.42
C SER A 3 -29.81 1.26 -44.68
N LEU A 4 -29.73 1.21 -43.35
CA LEU A 4 -30.77 0.59 -42.49
C LEU A 4 -32.18 1.17 -42.79
N GLN A 5 -32.22 2.43 -43.24
CA GLN A 5 -33.45 3.10 -43.66
C GLN A 5 -34.03 2.54 -44.97
N ASP A 6 -33.18 2.11 -45.91
CA ASP A 6 -33.59 1.44 -47.15
C ASP A 6 -34.02 0.00 -46.89
N GLN A 7 -33.41 -0.68 -45.92
CA GLN A 7 -33.85 -2.00 -45.47
C GLN A 7 -35.25 -1.95 -44.83
N LEU A 8 -35.52 -0.95 -43.98
CA LEU A 8 -36.85 -0.76 -43.36
C LEU A 8 -37.94 -0.32 -44.35
N LYS A 9 -37.57 0.44 -45.39
CA LYS A 9 -38.50 0.86 -46.45
C LYS A 9 -38.82 -0.28 -47.41
N ASN A 10 -37.83 -1.12 -47.75
CA ASN A 10 -38.04 -2.33 -48.54
C ASN A 10 -38.83 -3.41 -47.78
N ALA A 11 -38.77 -3.42 -46.44
CA ALA A 11 -39.55 -4.31 -45.59
C ALA A 11 -41.03 -3.89 -45.40
N GLY A 12 -41.50 -2.83 -46.07
CA GLY A 12 -42.91 -2.41 -46.06
C GLY A 12 -43.39 -1.74 -44.76
N LEU A 13 -42.50 -1.49 -43.80
CA LEU A 13 -42.86 -1.00 -42.46
C LEU A 13 -43.00 0.53 -42.37
N ILE A 14 -42.61 1.28 -43.41
CA ILE A 14 -42.61 2.75 -43.42
C ILE A 14 -43.22 3.28 -44.72
N ASP A 15 -44.29 4.06 -44.60
CA ASP A 15 -44.92 4.79 -45.70
C ASP A 15 -43.89 5.73 -46.38
N ALA A 16 -43.75 5.63 -47.70
CA ALA A 16 -42.79 6.41 -48.49
C ALA A 16 -42.94 7.93 -48.30
N LYS A 17 -44.15 8.41 -47.95
CA LYS A 17 -44.38 9.81 -47.56
C LYS A 17 -43.68 10.20 -46.25
N LYS A 18 -43.71 9.33 -45.24
CA LYS A 18 -43.03 9.56 -43.95
C LYS A 18 -41.51 9.52 -44.12
N ALA A 19 -40.99 8.58 -44.91
CA ALA A 19 -39.55 8.52 -45.22
C ALA A 19 -39.05 9.80 -45.92
N LYS A 20 -39.81 10.31 -46.92
CA LYS A 20 -39.48 11.58 -47.59
C LYS A 20 -39.58 12.79 -46.65
N LYS A 21 -40.54 12.81 -45.73
CA LYS A 21 -40.69 13.88 -44.73
C LYS A 21 -39.51 13.92 -43.76
N ILE A 22 -39.09 12.76 -43.25
CA ILE A 22 -37.92 12.62 -42.38
C ILE A 22 -36.63 13.05 -43.11
N GLN A 23 -36.45 12.64 -44.36
CA GLN A 23 -35.31 13.07 -45.18
C GLN A 23 -35.30 14.59 -45.41
N LYS A 24 -36.47 15.19 -45.67
CA LYS A 24 -36.61 16.65 -45.87
C LYS A 24 -36.38 17.43 -44.58
N GLU A 25 -36.85 16.94 -43.44
CA GLU A 25 -36.57 17.51 -42.12
C GLU A 25 -35.09 17.41 -41.75
N LYS A 26 -34.45 16.25 -42.01
CA LYS A 26 -33.01 16.06 -41.83
C LYS A 26 -32.20 17.04 -42.68
N HIS A 27 -32.54 17.19 -43.97
CA HIS A 27 -31.90 18.19 -44.84
C HIS A 27 -32.14 19.64 -44.39
N LYS A 28 -33.33 19.96 -43.86
CA LYS A 28 -33.65 21.29 -43.33
C LYS A 28 -32.84 21.59 -42.07
N GLN A 29 -32.76 20.63 -41.14
CA GLN A 29 -31.91 20.72 -39.96
C GLN A 29 -30.43 20.88 -40.34
N GLN A 30 -29.95 20.13 -41.33
CA GLN A 30 -28.57 20.23 -41.84
C GLN A 30 -28.27 21.57 -42.52
N LYS A 31 -29.26 22.19 -43.18
CA LYS A 31 -29.15 23.55 -43.75
C LYS A 31 -29.13 24.65 -42.69
N VAL A 32 -29.92 24.50 -41.62
CA VAL A 32 -29.94 25.44 -40.49
C VAL A 32 -28.63 25.34 -39.68
N ALA A 33 -28.16 24.10 -39.49
CA ALA A 33 -26.87 23.75 -38.93
C ALA A 33 -25.69 24.41 -39.67
N THR A 34 -25.64 24.27 -41.00
CA THR A 34 -24.57 24.84 -41.84
C THR A 34 -24.64 26.36 -41.97
N LYS A 35 -25.85 26.96 -41.96
CA LYS A 35 -26.00 28.43 -41.93
C LYS A 35 -25.65 29.06 -40.60
N SER A 36 -25.89 28.39 -39.48
CA SER A 36 -25.59 28.96 -38.16
C SER A 36 -24.15 28.78 -37.73
N GLY A 37 -23.42 27.75 -38.22
CA GLY A 37 -21.95 27.58 -38.20
C GLY A 37 -21.25 27.52 -36.82
N GLN A 38 -21.70 28.33 -35.87
CA GLN A 38 -21.20 28.51 -34.52
C GLN A 38 -21.77 27.49 -33.54
N THR A 39 -23.04 27.11 -33.63
CA THR A 39 -23.70 26.29 -32.58
C THR A 39 -23.24 24.83 -32.58
N LEU A 40 -23.18 24.16 -33.73
CA LEU A 40 -22.72 22.78 -33.83
C LEU A 40 -21.22 22.60 -33.57
N VAL A 41 -20.41 23.59 -33.97
CA VAL A 41 -18.97 23.60 -33.67
C VAL A 41 -18.74 23.92 -32.20
N SER A 42 -19.59 24.76 -31.58
CA SER A 42 -19.52 25.09 -30.15
C SER A 42 -19.94 23.92 -29.26
N GLU A 43 -21.07 23.26 -29.53
CA GLU A 43 -21.51 22.09 -28.74
C GLU A 43 -20.59 20.88 -28.93
N SER A 44 -20.07 20.65 -30.14
CA SER A 44 -19.08 19.59 -30.37
C SER A 44 -17.73 19.88 -29.70
N ARG A 45 -17.29 21.15 -29.65
CA ARG A 45 -16.09 21.55 -28.89
C ARG A 45 -16.31 21.42 -27.38
N GLN A 46 -17.45 21.87 -26.85
CA GLN A 46 -17.79 21.76 -25.44
C GLN A 46 -17.93 20.30 -24.98
N SER A 47 -18.58 19.45 -25.76
CA SER A 47 -18.66 18.01 -25.45
C SER A 47 -17.31 17.30 -25.58
N ALA A 48 -16.46 17.68 -26.54
CA ALA A 48 -15.10 17.18 -26.63
C ALA A 48 -14.21 17.65 -25.47
N GLU A 49 -14.35 18.89 -25.01
CA GLU A 49 -13.67 19.42 -23.83
C GLU A 49 -14.16 18.75 -22.54
N ALA A 50 -15.46 18.56 -22.36
CA ALA A 50 -16.04 17.83 -21.23
C ALA A 50 -15.59 16.36 -21.21
N ALA A 51 -15.54 15.69 -22.37
CA ALA A 51 -15.04 14.32 -22.48
C ALA A 51 -13.53 14.24 -22.17
N ARG A 52 -12.73 15.23 -22.58
CA ARG A 52 -11.31 15.33 -22.22
C ARG A 52 -11.11 15.58 -20.73
N ALA A 53 -11.91 16.44 -20.12
CA ALA A 53 -11.86 16.73 -18.69
C ALA A 53 -12.24 15.49 -17.87
N ALA A 54 -13.35 14.82 -18.21
CA ALA A 54 -13.77 13.58 -17.54
C ALA A 54 -12.74 12.45 -17.70
N LYS A 55 -12.09 12.34 -18.87
CA LYS A 55 -10.98 11.39 -19.08
C LYS A 55 -9.77 11.76 -18.22
N ALA A 56 -9.40 13.04 -18.16
CA ALA A 56 -8.28 13.50 -17.34
C ALA A 56 -8.51 13.26 -15.84
N GLU A 57 -9.73 13.44 -15.35
CA GLU A 57 -10.09 13.12 -13.95
C GLU A 57 -9.97 11.61 -13.68
N ARG A 58 -10.49 10.77 -14.58
CA ARG A 58 -10.37 9.32 -14.47
C ARG A 58 -8.92 8.85 -14.51
N ASP A 59 -8.11 9.41 -15.41
CA ASP A 59 -6.69 9.09 -15.54
C ASP A 59 -5.91 9.55 -14.30
N ARG A 60 -6.27 10.69 -13.69
CA ARG A 60 -5.69 11.15 -12.41
C ARG A 60 -5.97 10.16 -11.28
N GLU A 61 -7.21 9.68 -11.16
CA GLU A 61 -7.56 8.74 -10.10
C GLU A 61 -6.85 7.39 -10.27
N LEU A 62 -6.83 6.86 -11.51
CA LEU A 62 -6.07 5.64 -11.81
C LEU A 62 -4.56 5.81 -11.55
N ASN A 63 -4.00 6.98 -11.81
CA ASN A 63 -2.59 7.25 -11.52
C ASN A 63 -2.32 7.34 -10.01
N ARG A 64 -3.23 7.93 -9.23
CA ARG A 64 -3.13 7.94 -7.76
C ARG A 64 -3.12 6.54 -7.19
N GLU A 65 -4.02 5.67 -7.66
CA GLU A 65 -4.05 4.26 -7.23
C GLU A 65 -2.76 3.53 -7.58
N ARG A 66 -2.25 3.70 -8.81
CA ARG A 66 -0.97 3.11 -9.25
C ARG A 66 0.21 3.62 -8.43
N GLN A 67 0.24 4.91 -8.13
CA GLN A 67 1.29 5.52 -7.34
C GLN A 67 1.29 4.99 -5.91
N ALA A 68 0.11 4.91 -5.26
CA ALA A 68 -0.01 4.33 -3.93
C ALA A 68 0.43 2.85 -3.90
N GLN A 69 0.11 2.07 -4.94
CA GLN A 69 0.59 0.69 -5.06
C GLN A 69 2.10 0.62 -5.27
N ALA A 70 2.67 1.52 -6.07
CA ALA A 70 4.10 1.59 -6.32
C ALA A 70 4.87 1.97 -5.04
N GLU A 71 4.36 2.92 -4.26
CA GLU A 71 4.94 3.34 -2.98
C GLU A 71 4.95 2.20 -1.96
N LYS A 72 3.84 1.47 -1.81
CA LYS A 72 3.79 0.27 -0.95
C LYS A 72 4.81 -0.78 -1.36
N LYS A 73 4.94 -1.04 -2.66
CA LYS A 73 5.94 -1.96 -3.20
C LYS A 73 7.37 -1.47 -2.97
N ALA A 74 7.62 -0.16 -3.10
CA ALA A 74 8.92 0.44 -2.85
C ALA A 74 9.33 0.30 -1.38
N ILE A 75 8.41 0.55 -0.44
CA ILE A 75 8.66 0.35 1.00
C ILE A 75 8.99 -1.12 1.29
N ALA A 76 8.18 -2.06 0.77
CA ALA A 76 8.43 -3.49 0.96
C ALA A 76 9.80 -3.92 0.38
N ALA A 77 10.18 -3.39 -0.79
CA ALA A 77 11.49 -3.65 -1.39
C ALA A 77 12.64 -3.06 -0.55
N GLN A 78 12.47 -1.85 0.00
CA GLN A 78 13.46 -1.23 0.88
C GLN A 78 13.65 -2.04 2.17
N ILE A 79 12.57 -2.51 2.79
CA ILE A 79 12.62 -3.40 3.96
C ILE A 79 13.36 -4.69 3.62
N LYS A 80 13.02 -5.32 2.50
CA LYS A 80 13.71 -6.53 2.02
C LYS A 80 15.22 -6.30 1.87
N GLN A 81 15.63 -5.19 1.26
CA GLN A 81 17.05 -4.86 1.11
C GLN A 81 17.74 -4.64 2.47
N LEU A 82 17.09 -3.97 3.42
CA LEU A 82 17.62 -3.78 4.77
C LEU A 82 17.84 -5.12 5.49
N ILE A 83 16.88 -6.04 5.38
CA ILE A 83 16.98 -7.39 5.95
C ILE A 83 18.11 -8.17 5.28
N GLU A 84 18.12 -8.24 3.95
CA GLU A 84 19.12 -9.03 3.22
C GLU A 84 20.56 -8.56 3.46
N THR A 85 20.76 -7.25 3.62
CA THR A 85 22.08 -6.65 3.83
C THR A 85 22.58 -6.85 5.26
N ASN A 86 21.68 -6.86 6.25
CA ASN A 86 22.05 -6.89 7.68
C ASN A 86 21.72 -8.21 8.37
N ARG A 87 21.27 -9.23 7.61
CA ARG A 87 20.95 -10.54 8.17
C ARG A 87 22.16 -11.13 8.90
N GLN A 88 21.91 -11.66 10.08
CA GLN A 88 22.92 -12.34 10.88
C GLN A 88 22.79 -13.86 10.71
N PRO A 89 23.91 -14.59 10.76
CA PRO A 89 23.87 -16.04 10.71
C PRO A 89 23.08 -16.58 11.92
N LYS A 90 22.25 -17.61 11.68
CA LYS A 90 21.49 -18.30 12.73
C LYS A 90 22.37 -19.21 13.58
N HIS A 91 23.46 -19.69 12.98
CA HIS A 91 24.44 -20.59 13.59
C HIS A 91 25.84 -20.09 13.23
N GLU A 92 26.73 -20.00 14.21
CA GLU A 92 28.14 -19.73 13.99
C GLU A 92 28.94 -21.01 14.24
N GLY A 93 29.54 -21.58 13.19
CA GLY A 93 30.40 -22.76 13.32
C GLY A 93 29.69 -24.05 13.78
N ARG A 94 30.23 -24.70 14.82
CA ARG A 94 29.74 -25.97 15.38
C ARG A 94 29.06 -25.79 16.73
N GLU A 95 28.22 -24.76 16.87
CA GLU A 95 27.45 -24.53 18.08
C GLU A 95 26.30 -25.53 18.22
N SER A 96 25.89 -25.78 19.46
CA SER A 96 24.68 -26.54 19.76
C SER A 96 23.44 -25.78 19.28
N GLU A 97 22.51 -26.49 18.65
CA GLU A 97 21.25 -25.94 18.19
C GLU A 97 20.26 -25.86 19.37
N LEU A 98 19.74 -24.65 19.62
CA LEU A 98 18.70 -24.36 20.59
C LEU A 98 17.42 -23.95 19.88
N GLU A 99 16.30 -24.48 20.36
CA GLU A 99 14.98 -24.11 19.86
C GLU A 99 14.51 -22.80 20.51
N TYR A 100 14.25 -21.80 19.68
CA TYR A 100 13.60 -20.56 20.10
C TYR A 100 12.16 -20.51 19.58
N ASN A 101 11.20 -20.41 20.51
CA ASN A 101 9.78 -20.33 20.19
C ASN A 101 9.32 -18.87 20.17
N PHE A 102 8.59 -18.48 19.12
CA PHE A 102 8.07 -17.13 18.94
C PHE A 102 6.67 -17.16 18.31
N THR A 103 5.95 -16.05 18.42
CA THR A 103 4.58 -15.94 17.91
C THR A 103 4.56 -15.15 16.60
N ASP A 104 3.94 -15.72 15.55
CA ASP A 104 3.58 -15.01 14.32
C ASP A 104 2.05 -14.97 14.21
N GLY A 105 1.48 -13.81 14.56
CA GLY A 105 0.04 -13.61 14.67
C GLY A 105 -0.59 -14.49 15.75
N LYS A 106 -1.28 -15.57 15.34
CA LYS A 106 -1.95 -16.52 16.26
C LYS A 106 -1.24 -17.87 16.38
N LYS A 107 -0.13 -18.07 15.67
CA LYS A 107 0.59 -19.35 15.62
C LYS A 107 1.93 -19.23 16.33
N ILE A 108 2.26 -20.23 17.15
CA ILE A 108 3.60 -20.38 17.71
C ILE A 108 4.46 -21.09 16.66
N LYS A 109 5.62 -20.50 16.36
CA LYS A 109 6.64 -21.02 15.44
C LYS A 109 7.93 -21.24 16.21
N LYS A 110 8.78 -22.10 15.65
CA LYS A 110 10.07 -22.48 16.24
C LYS A 110 11.18 -22.17 15.25
N LEU A 111 12.30 -21.69 15.75
CA LEU A 111 13.52 -21.44 14.99
C LEU A 111 14.69 -22.10 15.71
N LEU A 112 15.47 -22.90 14.98
CA LEU A 112 16.72 -23.47 15.48
C LEU A 112 17.82 -22.41 15.35
N LEU A 113 18.50 -22.13 16.46
CA LEU A 113 19.50 -21.08 16.61
C LEU A 113 20.73 -21.63 17.34
N GLY A 114 21.91 -21.10 17.02
CA GLY A 114 23.11 -21.32 17.84
C GLY A 114 22.99 -20.64 19.20
N GLU A 115 23.77 -21.11 20.17
CA GLU A 115 23.78 -20.59 21.54
C GLU A 115 24.07 -19.09 21.60
N GLN A 116 25.00 -18.60 20.78
CA GLN A 116 25.31 -17.17 20.73
C GLN A 116 24.15 -16.34 20.19
N ALA A 117 23.52 -16.79 19.11
CA ALA A 117 22.36 -16.12 18.52
C ALA A 117 21.18 -16.11 19.50
N HIS A 118 20.90 -17.24 20.16
CA HIS A 118 19.88 -17.35 21.18
C HIS A 118 20.10 -16.35 22.33
N GLY A 119 21.31 -16.31 22.90
CA GLY A 119 21.64 -15.36 23.97
C GLY A 119 21.54 -13.89 23.54
N ARG A 120 21.89 -13.57 22.29
CA ARG A 120 21.75 -12.21 21.74
C ARG A 120 20.29 -11.80 21.54
N ILE A 121 19.41 -12.72 21.18
CA ILE A 121 17.97 -12.46 21.08
C ILE A 121 17.38 -12.23 22.48
N THR A 122 17.73 -13.06 23.46
CA THR A 122 17.28 -12.88 24.84
C THR A 122 17.74 -11.53 25.41
N ARG A 123 18.96 -11.08 25.07
CA ARG A 123 19.47 -9.74 25.40
C ARG A 123 18.94 -8.61 24.49
N GLY A 124 17.96 -8.86 23.62
CA GLY A 124 17.37 -7.81 22.78
C GLY A 124 18.34 -7.15 21.80
N GLN A 125 19.50 -7.77 21.54
CA GLN A 125 20.50 -7.27 20.59
C GLN A 125 20.16 -7.71 19.16
N LEU A 126 19.57 -8.90 19.02
CA LEU A 126 19.04 -9.44 17.78
C LEU A 126 17.52 -9.60 17.88
N ASN A 127 16.86 -9.31 16.78
CA ASN A 127 15.41 -9.39 16.63
C ASN A 127 15.06 -10.30 15.46
N ILE A 128 13.92 -10.98 15.58
CA ILE A 128 13.40 -11.87 14.54
C ILE A 128 12.48 -11.07 13.64
N VAL A 129 12.81 -11.04 12.36
CA VAL A 129 12.00 -10.40 11.31
C VAL A 129 11.48 -11.42 10.31
N LYS A 130 10.34 -11.12 9.72
CA LYS A 130 9.70 -11.94 8.69
C LYS A 130 10.09 -11.45 7.30
N LEU A 131 10.60 -12.33 6.45
CA LEU A 131 10.88 -12.04 5.05
C LEU A 131 10.12 -13.03 4.15
N GLY A 132 8.90 -12.64 3.76
CA GLY A 132 7.99 -13.56 3.04
C GLY A 132 7.62 -14.74 3.93
N ASP A 133 8.11 -15.93 3.58
CA ASP A 133 7.86 -17.18 4.29
C ASP A 133 9.00 -17.60 5.24
N THR A 134 10.15 -16.92 5.19
CA THR A 134 11.29 -17.21 6.07
C THR A 134 11.40 -16.21 7.22
N TYR A 135 12.11 -16.62 8.28
CA TYR A 135 12.46 -15.77 9.41
C TYR A 135 13.95 -15.51 9.36
N GLU A 136 14.34 -14.24 9.50
CA GLU A 136 15.74 -13.84 9.54
C GLU A 136 16.04 -13.11 10.85
N LEU A 137 17.32 -13.13 11.22
CA LEU A 137 17.82 -12.40 12.39
C LEU A 137 18.44 -11.09 11.92
N VAL A 138 18.04 -9.99 12.54
CA VAL A 138 18.64 -8.68 12.28
C VAL A 138 19.01 -7.98 13.58
N PRO A 139 20.03 -7.09 13.57
CA PRO A 139 20.35 -6.26 14.72
C PRO A 139 19.21 -5.34 15.13
N LYS A 140 19.12 -5.02 16.42
CA LYS A 140 18.11 -4.09 16.98
C LYS A 140 17.96 -2.80 16.17
N MET A 141 19.08 -2.13 15.87
CA MET A 141 19.08 -0.87 15.10
C MET A 141 18.41 -1.00 13.72
N ILE A 142 18.49 -2.17 13.08
CA ILE A 142 17.86 -2.41 11.78
C ILE A 142 16.40 -2.82 11.95
N ALA A 143 16.08 -3.60 12.98
CA ALA A 143 14.70 -3.90 13.34
C ALA A 143 13.90 -2.63 13.65
N ASP A 144 14.48 -1.66 14.38
CA ASP A 144 13.84 -0.38 14.69
C ASP A 144 13.55 0.41 13.40
N LYS A 145 14.52 0.49 12.48
CA LYS A 145 14.34 1.11 11.16
C LYS A 145 13.27 0.41 10.30
N ILE A 146 13.13 -0.91 10.44
CA ILE A 146 12.08 -1.67 9.76
C ILE A 146 10.73 -1.36 10.41
N ALA A 147 10.65 -1.32 11.75
CA ALA A 147 9.43 -1.02 12.48
C ALA A 147 8.89 0.40 12.20
N GLU A 148 9.76 1.39 12.02
CA GLU A 148 9.39 2.75 11.59
C GLU A 148 8.68 2.77 10.23
N ARG A 149 8.99 1.81 9.35
CA ARG A 149 8.40 1.71 8.00
C ARG A 149 7.17 0.82 8.00
N ASP A 150 7.32 -0.38 8.53
CA ASP A 150 6.25 -1.35 8.69
C ASP A 150 6.52 -2.26 9.91
N PRO A 151 5.76 -2.10 11.01
CA PRO A 151 5.93 -2.89 12.21
C PRO A 151 5.53 -4.36 12.02
N ALA A 152 4.73 -4.71 11.00
CA ALA A 152 4.28 -6.08 10.78
C ALA A 152 5.42 -7.04 10.41
N TYR A 153 6.57 -6.51 9.97
CA TYR A 153 7.75 -7.29 9.63
C TYR A 153 8.58 -7.71 10.86
N VAL A 154 8.40 -7.06 12.02
CA VAL A 154 9.14 -7.36 13.24
C VAL A 154 8.28 -8.26 14.14
N LEU A 155 8.74 -9.49 14.38
CA LEU A 155 8.00 -10.47 15.18
C LEU A 155 8.44 -10.49 16.64
N VAL A 156 9.75 -10.36 16.87
CA VAL A 156 10.33 -10.35 18.21
C VAL A 156 11.22 -9.13 18.33
N ALA A 157 10.85 -8.26 19.26
CA ALA A 157 11.64 -7.11 19.68
C ALA A 157 11.80 -7.19 21.19
N ASN A 158 12.82 -7.92 21.65
CA ASN A 158 13.06 -8.01 23.08
C ASN A 158 13.74 -6.71 23.53
N THR A 159 13.19 -6.09 24.58
CA THR A 159 13.86 -4.96 25.24
C THR A 159 14.36 -5.49 26.56
N VAL A 160 15.68 -5.49 26.74
CA VAL A 160 16.22 -5.66 28.09
C VAL A 160 15.96 -4.34 28.77
N SER A 161 14.95 -4.31 29.63
CA SER A 161 14.77 -3.24 30.59
C SER A 161 16.10 -3.08 31.32
N SER A 162 16.63 -1.87 31.35
CA SER A 162 17.81 -1.52 32.12
C SER A 162 17.50 -1.47 33.63
N ASP A 163 16.48 -2.19 34.10
CA ASP A 163 16.01 -2.20 35.49
C ASP A 163 16.83 -3.18 36.37
N ALA A 164 18.05 -3.52 35.95
CA ALA A 164 19.01 -4.29 36.74
C ALA A 164 20.18 -3.41 37.23
N GLN A 165 19.94 -2.10 37.43
CA GLN A 165 20.88 -1.17 38.06
C GLN A 165 20.23 -0.27 39.13
N ASP A 166 19.18 -0.74 39.82
CA ASP A 166 18.62 -0.04 40.99
C ASP A 166 18.48 -0.98 42.21
N GLU A 167 19.33 -2.01 42.33
CA GLU A 167 19.30 -2.98 43.45
C GLU A 167 20.36 -2.74 44.55
N ASP A 168 21.07 -1.59 44.58
CA ASP A 168 22.10 -1.36 45.60
C ASP A 168 22.16 0.08 46.16
N ASP A 169 21.00 0.64 46.56
CA ASP A 169 20.98 1.76 47.52
C ASP A 169 20.41 1.33 48.88
N PRO A 170 21.25 0.77 49.78
CA PRO A 170 20.86 0.36 51.13
C PRO A 170 20.57 1.53 52.10
N TYR A 171 20.53 2.80 51.64
CA TYR A 171 20.34 3.99 52.50
C TYR A 171 19.14 4.87 52.14
N LYS A 172 18.27 4.46 51.22
CA LYS A 172 17.05 5.22 50.89
C LYS A 172 16.04 5.32 52.04
N ASP A 173 16.22 4.53 53.09
CA ASP A 173 15.33 4.45 54.25
C ASP A 173 15.62 5.48 55.36
N TYR A 174 16.59 6.39 55.24
CA TYR A 174 16.84 7.39 56.28
C TYR A 174 17.31 8.74 55.76
N VAL A 175 16.41 9.73 55.68
CA VAL A 175 16.53 11.03 56.40
C VAL A 175 15.13 11.59 56.73
N ILE A 176 14.85 11.67 58.03
CA ILE A 176 13.75 12.37 58.73
C ILE A 176 14.40 13.62 59.36
N PRO A 177 13.71 14.72 59.76
CA PRO A 177 12.53 15.45 59.29
C PRO A 177 12.83 16.96 59.10
N ASP A 178 11.84 17.78 58.73
CA ASP A 178 11.57 19.00 59.51
C ASP A 178 10.10 19.42 59.29
N ASP A 179 9.23 18.95 60.18
CA ASP A 179 7.78 19.17 60.12
C ASP A 179 7.48 20.64 60.49
N LEU A 180 7.33 21.47 59.46
CA LEU A 180 6.95 22.86 59.57
C LEU A 180 5.43 22.96 59.80
N MET A 181 5.09 23.05 61.09
CA MET A 181 3.84 23.51 61.71
C MET A 181 2.89 24.33 60.79
N TRP A 182 1.68 23.80 60.58
CA TRP A 182 0.42 24.58 60.63
C TRP A 182 -0.77 23.67 60.91
#